data_AF-A0A661KHK7-F1
#
_entry.id   AF-A0A661KHK7-F1
#
_cell.length_a   1.000
_cell.length_b   1.000
_cell.length_c   1.000
_cell.angle_alpha   90.00
_cell.angle_beta   90.00
_cell.angle_gamma   90.00
#
_symmetry.space_group_name_H-M   'P 1'
#
loop_
_entity.id
_entity.type
_entity.pdbx_description
1 polymer ?
#
loop_
_entity_poly.entity_id
_entity_poly.type
_entity_poly.pdbx_seq_one_letter_code
_entity_poly.pdbx_strand_id
1 'polypeptide(L)'
;MKRSFVFFLLFVPLLFPEPLFASSWLELHSPHFTLRYQKSERKMASFLLRRAEEAREVALRDIGHCPPSPTLIYLAPTWDDFQQVQPGGKPPPWSVGTAYPEFNLIILRSPRSVKGGRTKIEEVFRHEYAHLALGAALKGREVPRWLDEGLAMIQSRQWNISWTYTLARGVLTKSLLTIEELEDRFPTTPGQAQLAYAESFSFVSFIKSEFGPQALPRLIRGIANGLDVETALRLATGLGLREMDRRWKKELKRRYSWIPIVTSFFSLWFLASLLFLLGYWRKRK
;
A
#
# COMPACT_ATOMS: atom_id res chain seq x y z
N MET A 1 76.03 -32.97 -28.02
CA MET A 1 75.10 -32.03 -28.68
C MET A 1 73.70 -32.25 -28.13
N LYS A 2 73.26 -31.43 -27.17
CA LYS A 2 71.90 -31.48 -26.60
C LYS A 2 70.97 -30.62 -27.47
N ARG A 3 69.88 -31.21 -27.96
CA ARG A 3 68.84 -30.53 -28.75
C ARG A 3 67.84 -29.87 -27.79
N SER A 4 67.74 -28.55 -27.83
CA SER A 4 66.70 -27.78 -27.14
C SER A 4 65.46 -27.71 -28.03
N PHE A 5 64.32 -28.17 -27.54
CA PHE A 5 63.00 -27.92 -28.15
C PHE A 5 62.42 -26.65 -27.54
N VAL A 6 62.14 -25.66 -28.39
CA VAL A 6 61.42 -24.43 -28.03
C VAL A 6 59.92 -24.69 -28.25
N PHE A 7 59.12 -24.63 -27.19
CA PHE A 7 57.66 -24.65 -27.26
C PHE A 7 57.15 -23.23 -27.52
N PHE A 8 56.50 -23.01 -28.66
CA PHE A 8 55.70 -21.81 -28.92
C PHE A 8 54.31 -22.01 -28.28
N LEU A 9 54.02 -21.29 -27.20
CA LEU A 9 52.67 -21.20 -26.63
C LEU A 9 51.87 -20.16 -27.44
N LEU A 10 50.97 -20.64 -28.30
CA LEU A 10 49.94 -19.86 -28.96
C LEU A 10 48.92 -19.40 -27.91
N PHE A 11 48.92 -18.10 -27.62
CA PHE A 11 47.94 -17.46 -26.75
C PHE A 11 46.64 -17.25 -27.56
N VAL A 12 45.69 -18.17 -27.43
CA VAL A 12 44.32 -17.98 -27.94
C VAL A 12 43.56 -17.19 -26.88
N PRO A 13 43.13 -15.94 -27.14
CA PRO A 13 42.29 -15.23 -26.19
C PRO A 13 40.92 -15.92 -26.18
N LEU A 14 40.60 -16.53 -25.03
CA LEU A 14 39.24 -16.95 -24.69
C LEU A 14 38.36 -15.69 -24.70
N LEU A 15 37.68 -15.44 -25.81
CA LEU A 15 36.55 -14.55 -25.90
C LEU A 15 35.43 -15.16 -25.04
N PHE A 16 35.38 -14.76 -23.77
CA PHE A 16 34.20 -14.97 -22.94
C PHE A 16 33.05 -14.21 -23.61
N PRO A 17 31.94 -14.85 -24.01
CA PRO A 17 30.77 -14.13 -24.44
C PRO A 17 30.31 -13.30 -23.23
N GLU A 18 30.31 -11.96 -23.37
CA GLU A 18 29.63 -11.14 -22.38
C GLU A 18 28.18 -11.62 -22.26
N PRO A 19 27.65 -11.81 -21.04
CA PRO A 19 26.25 -12.12 -20.88
C PRO A 19 25.42 -10.94 -21.39
N LEU A 20 24.94 -11.06 -22.62
CA LEU A 20 23.86 -10.25 -23.17
C LEU A 20 22.70 -10.32 -22.16
N PHE A 21 22.40 -9.19 -21.51
CA PHE A 21 21.34 -8.95 -20.52
C PHE A 21 21.66 -9.20 -19.03
N ALA A 22 22.79 -8.73 -18.53
CA ALA A 22 22.75 -8.14 -17.18
C ALA A 22 22.00 -6.81 -17.28
N SER A 23 20.80 -6.70 -16.70
CA SER A 23 20.08 -5.42 -16.64
C SER A 23 20.90 -4.42 -15.81
N SER A 24 21.67 -3.57 -16.48
CA SER A 24 22.47 -2.55 -15.80
C SER A 24 21.50 -1.51 -15.21
N TRP A 25 21.31 -1.58 -13.89
CA TRP A 25 20.57 -0.57 -13.14
C TRP A 25 21.32 0.77 -13.24
N LEU A 26 20.65 1.78 -13.78
CA LEU A 26 21.09 3.17 -13.79
C LEU A 26 20.58 3.85 -12.53
N GLU A 27 21.25 4.91 -12.08
CA GLU A 27 20.87 5.66 -10.89
C GLU A 27 20.47 7.10 -11.21
N LEU A 28 19.47 7.60 -10.49
CA LEU A 28 19.20 9.02 -10.33
C LEU A 28 19.26 9.35 -8.84
N HIS A 29 19.76 10.55 -8.53
CA HIS A 29 19.89 11.01 -7.15
C HIS A 29 19.11 12.31 -6.93
N SER A 30 18.58 12.45 -5.73
CA SER A 30 18.07 13.68 -5.16
C SER A 30 18.59 13.79 -3.71
N PRO A 31 18.34 14.90 -2.98
CA PRO A 31 18.85 15.06 -1.62
C PRO A 31 18.49 13.91 -0.67
N HIS A 32 17.29 13.32 -0.80
CA HIS A 32 16.80 12.30 0.12
C HIS A 32 16.62 10.91 -0.50
N PHE A 33 16.87 10.74 -1.80
CA PHE A 33 16.60 9.48 -2.50
C PHE A 33 17.69 9.10 -3.50
N THR A 34 17.92 7.80 -3.61
CA THR A 34 18.62 7.20 -4.75
C THR A 34 17.65 6.25 -5.45
N LEU A 35 17.44 6.45 -6.75
CA LEU A 35 16.49 5.68 -7.55
C LEU A 35 17.23 4.88 -8.61
N ARG A 36 17.17 3.55 -8.49
CA ARG A 36 17.67 2.56 -9.45
C ARG A 36 16.59 2.18 -10.47
N TYR A 37 16.92 2.27 -11.75
CA TYR A 37 15.98 1.99 -12.85
C TYR A 37 16.71 1.42 -14.08
N GLN A 38 15.99 0.80 -15.01
CA GLN A 38 16.56 0.41 -16.30
C GLN A 38 16.37 1.51 -17.36
N LYS A 39 17.23 1.57 -18.37
CA LYS A 39 17.24 2.62 -19.41
C LYS A 39 15.85 2.96 -20.00
N SER A 40 14.99 1.96 -20.20
CA SER A 40 13.61 2.09 -20.70
C SER A 40 12.67 2.92 -19.80
N GLU A 41 12.99 3.03 -18.51
CA GLU A 41 12.18 3.68 -17.49
C GLU A 41 12.65 5.09 -17.15
N ARG A 42 13.66 5.64 -17.84
CA ARG A 42 14.27 6.95 -17.49
C ARG A 42 13.27 8.07 -17.24
N LYS A 43 12.26 8.22 -18.11
CA LYS A 43 11.22 9.25 -17.96
C LYS A 43 10.38 9.03 -16.70
N MET A 44 10.02 7.78 -16.40
CA MET A 44 9.24 7.41 -15.22
C MET A 44 10.06 7.58 -13.94
N ALA A 45 11.32 7.14 -13.96
CA ALA A 45 12.27 7.32 -12.87
C ALA A 45 12.44 8.80 -12.49
N SER A 46 12.68 9.68 -13.49
CA SER A 46 12.79 11.12 -13.23
C SER A 46 11.49 11.74 -12.71
N PHE A 47 10.32 11.27 -13.17
CA PHE A 47 9.02 11.70 -12.64
C PHE A 47 8.84 11.27 -11.19
N LEU A 48 9.07 9.99 -10.90
CA LEU A 48 8.92 9.40 -9.57
C LEU A 48 9.86 10.07 -8.56
N LEU A 49 11.12 10.32 -8.93
CA LEU A 49 12.09 10.95 -8.03
C LEU A 49 11.63 12.34 -7.56
N ARG A 50 11.04 13.16 -8.45
CA ARG A 50 10.47 14.45 -8.06
C ARG A 50 9.26 14.30 -7.12
N ARG A 51 8.38 13.34 -7.41
CA ARG A 51 7.22 13.03 -6.56
C ARG A 51 7.63 12.46 -5.21
N ALA A 52 8.76 11.77 -5.12
CA ALA A 52 9.29 11.21 -3.88
C ALA A 52 9.69 12.32 -2.89
N GLU A 53 10.33 13.38 -3.37
CA GLU A 53 10.65 14.55 -2.55
C GLU A 53 9.37 15.24 -2.03
N GLU A 54 8.35 15.40 -2.87
CA GLU A 54 7.06 15.96 -2.44
C GLU A 54 6.35 15.07 -1.40
N ALA A 55 6.40 13.76 -1.59
CA ALA A 55 5.81 12.78 -0.68
C ALA A 55 6.52 12.75 0.68
N ARG A 56 7.84 12.93 0.71
CA ARG A 56 8.62 13.06 1.95
C ARG A 56 8.10 14.21 2.81
N GLU A 57 7.90 15.38 2.23
CA GLU A 57 7.40 16.55 2.96
C GLU A 57 5.99 16.33 3.53
N VAL A 58 5.15 15.57 2.83
CA VAL A 58 3.82 15.18 3.33
C VAL A 58 3.97 14.23 4.52
N ALA A 59 4.79 13.17 4.39
CA ALA A 59 5.01 12.21 5.45
C ALA A 59 5.58 12.88 6.71
N LEU A 60 6.53 13.81 6.55
CA LEU A 60 7.10 14.57 7.66
C LEU A 60 6.03 15.37 8.42
N ARG A 61 5.12 16.05 7.71
CA ARG A 61 4.05 16.83 8.36
C ARG A 61 3.04 15.97 9.09
N ASP A 62 2.66 14.84 8.50
CA ASP A 62 1.55 14.02 8.98
C ASP A 62 1.99 12.98 10.04
N ILE A 63 3.18 12.40 9.88
CA ILE A 63 3.74 11.35 10.76
C ILE A 63 4.76 11.96 11.75
N GLY A 64 5.38 13.09 11.40
CA GLY A 64 6.38 13.76 12.24
C GLY A 64 7.78 13.18 12.14
N HIS A 65 8.00 12.19 11.27
CA HIS A 65 9.29 11.52 11.07
C HIS A 65 9.51 11.20 9.59
N CYS A 66 10.79 11.11 9.23
CA CYS A 66 11.25 10.57 7.95
C CYS A 66 12.25 9.44 8.22
N PRO A 67 12.34 8.44 7.32
CA PRO A 67 13.44 7.48 7.35
C PRO A 67 14.80 8.18 7.09
N PRO A 68 15.91 7.49 7.39
CA PRO A 68 17.25 7.97 7.05
C PRO A 68 17.38 8.33 5.56
N SER A 69 18.30 9.24 5.23
CA SER A 69 18.56 9.63 3.84
C SER A 69 19.96 9.16 3.41
N PRO A 70 20.12 8.67 2.16
CA PRO A 70 19.09 8.51 1.14
C PRO A 70 18.25 7.23 1.31
N THR A 71 16.96 7.30 1.03
CA THR A 71 16.11 6.10 0.82
C THR A 71 16.38 5.52 -0.58
N LEU A 72 16.59 4.21 -0.65
CA LEU A 72 16.82 3.50 -1.92
C LEU A 72 15.49 3.11 -2.55
N ILE A 73 15.32 3.42 -3.83
CA ILE A 73 14.14 3.07 -4.62
C ILE A 73 14.57 2.22 -5.81
N TYR A 74 13.95 1.06 -6.03
CA TYR A 74 14.01 0.35 -7.31
C TYR A 74 12.73 0.57 -8.11
N LEU A 75 12.87 0.90 -9.39
CA LEU A 75 11.78 0.92 -10.36
C LEU A 75 11.94 -0.24 -11.34
N ALA A 76 11.26 -1.34 -11.04
CA ALA A 76 11.33 -2.58 -11.81
C ALA A 76 10.41 -2.54 -13.05
N PRO A 77 10.94 -2.68 -14.28
CA PRO A 77 10.13 -2.61 -15.50
C PRO A 77 9.34 -3.89 -15.77
N THR A 78 9.71 -5.02 -15.18
CA THR A 78 9.01 -6.31 -15.34
C THR A 78 8.70 -6.95 -13.99
N TRP A 79 7.84 -7.98 -14.01
CA TRP A 79 7.58 -8.80 -12.83
C TRP A 79 8.86 -9.54 -12.38
N ASP A 80 9.65 -10.05 -13.31
CA ASP A 80 10.87 -10.79 -12.99
C ASP A 80 11.92 -9.88 -12.35
N ASP A 81 12.10 -8.65 -12.87
CA ASP A 81 12.97 -7.65 -12.24
C ASP A 81 12.48 -7.29 -10.83
N PHE A 82 11.14 -7.18 -10.66
CA PHE A 82 10.54 -6.85 -9.38
C PHE A 82 10.75 -7.95 -8.35
N GLN A 83 10.80 -9.22 -8.77
CA GLN A 83 11.07 -10.36 -7.88
C GLN A 83 12.56 -10.49 -7.55
N GLN A 84 13.44 -10.25 -8.51
CA GLN A 84 14.89 -10.45 -8.35
C GLN A 84 15.52 -9.52 -7.32
N VAL A 85 14.98 -8.31 -7.16
CA VAL A 85 15.56 -7.30 -6.26
C VAL A 85 15.04 -7.36 -4.83
N GLN A 86 14.21 -8.35 -4.49
CA GLN A 86 13.54 -8.46 -3.18
C GLN A 86 14.44 -9.12 -2.14
N PRO A 87 14.79 -8.43 -1.04
CA PRO A 87 15.55 -9.05 0.06
C PRO A 87 14.75 -10.14 0.79
N GLY A 88 13.43 -9.98 0.88
CA GLY A 88 12.53 -10.87 1.64
C GLY A 88 11.99 -12.08 0.86
N GLY A 89 12.53 -12.37 -0.33
CA GLY A 89 12.06 -13.45 -1.19
C GLY A 89 10.85 -13.05 -2.06
N LYS A 90 10.06 -14.04 -2.50
CA LYS A 90 9.03 -13.83 -3.53
C LYS A 90 7.83 -13.03 -2.97
N PRO A 91 7.54 -11.84 -3.52
CA PRO A 91 6.41 -11.04 -3.07
C PRO A 91 5.07 -11.65 -3.54
N PRO A 92 3.94 -11.33 -2.88
CA PRO A 92 2.63 -11.76 -3.34
C PRO A 92 2.36 -11.34 -4.79
N PRO A 93 1.67 -12.15 -5.61
CA PRO A 93 1.50 -11.88 -7.05
C PRO A 93 0.73 -10.60 -7.36
N TRP A 94 -0.03 -10.09 -6.38
CA TRP A 94 -0.81 -8.86 -6.46
C TRP A 94 -0.01 -7.62 -6.02
N SER A 95 1.21 -7.77 -5.50
CA SER A 95 2.04 -6.64 -5.07
C SER A 95 2.43 -5.77 -6.26
N VAL A 96 2.29 -4.46 -6.06
CA VAL A 96 2.73 -3.40 -7.00
C VAL A 96 3.84 -2.54 -6.42
N GLY A 97 4.03 -2.60 -5.11
CA GLY A 97 5.14 -2.06 -4.35
C GLY A 97 5.46 -2.98 -3.18
N THR A 98 6.65 -2.79 -2.59
CA THR A 98 7.08 -3.38 -1.33
C THR A 98 8.02 -2.42 -0.61
N ALA A 99 7.83 -2.30 0.69
CA ALA A 99 8.65 -1.50 1.59
C ALA A 99 9.42 -2.40 2.57
N TYR A 100 10.69 -2.04 2.80
CA TYR A 100 11.56 -2.68 3.79
C TYR A 100 12.16 -1.59 4.70
N PRO A 101 11.49 -1.23 5.80
CA PRO A 101 11.95 -0.18 6.71
C PRO A 101 13.38 -0.39 7.24
N GLU A 102 13.75 -1.63 7.54
CA GLU A 102 15.06 -2.03 8.04
C GLU A 102 16.20 -1.80 7.03
N PHE A 103 15.89 -1.84 5.74
CA PHE A 103 16.85 -1.57 4.66
C PHE A 103 16.71 -0.17 4.07
N ASN A 104 15.77 0.64 4.58
CA ASN A 104 15.39 1.94 4.01
C ASN A 104 15.17 1.85 2.49
N LEU A 105 14.41 0.85 2.09
CA LEU A 105 14.28 0.39 0.71
C LEU A 105 12.81 0.31 0.29
N ILE A 106 12.53 0.87 -0.89
CA ILE A 106 11.26 0.70 -1.60
C ILE A 106 11.54 0.06 -2.95
N ILE A 107 10.73 -0.93 -3.32
CA ILE A 107 10.78 -1.53 -4.66
C ILE A 107 9.39 -1.34 -5.27
N LEU A 108 9.32 -0.78 -6.46
CA LEU A 108 8.08 -0.51 -7.19
C LEU A 108 8.07 -1.19 -8.55
N ARG A 109 6.89 -1.64 -8.94
CA ARG A 109 6.62 -2.06 -10.32
C ARG A 109 6.32 -0.86 -11.20
N SER A 110 6.93 -0.80 -12.38
CA SER A 110 6.56 0.18 -13.39
C SER A 110 5.08 0.04 -13.75
N PRO A 111 4.32 1.12 -13.93
CA PRO A 111 2.91 1.06 -14.36
C PRO A 111 2.71 0.27 -15.65
N ARG A 112 3.73 0.25 -16.53
CA ARG A 112 3.72 -0.53 -17.78
C ARG A 112 3.69 -2.04 -17.53
N SER A 113 4.21 -2.49 -16.39
CA SER A 113 4.28 -3.89 -15.99
C SER A 113 3.00 -4.36 -15.26
N VAL A 114 2.08 -3.45 -14.96
CA VAL A 114 0.85 -3.74 -14.22
C VAL A 114 -0.32 -3.86 -15.19
N LYS A 115 -0.92 -5.06 -15.26
CA LYS A 115 -2.08 -5.33 -16.13
C LYS A 115 -3.22 -4.34 -15.80
N GLY A 116 -3.72 -3.66 -16.83
CA GLY A 116 -4.82 -2.70 -16.71
C GLY A 116 -4.42 -1.22 -16.59
N GLY A 117 -3.11 -0.90 -16.50
CA GLY A 117 -2.56 0.44 -16.74
C GLY A 117 -3.07 1.59 -15.84
N ARG A 118 -3.81 1.28 -14.77
CA ARG A 118 -4.49 2.27 -13.91
C ARG A 118 -3.77 2.59 -12.60
N THR A 119 -2.68 1.90 -12.30
CA THR A 119 -1.94 2.13 -11.05
C THR A 119 -1.12 3.41 -11.16
N LYS A 120 -1.46 4.40 -10.32
CA LYS A 120 -0.66 5.62 -10.18
C LYS A 120 0.53 5.30 -9.27
N ILE A 121 1.71 5.19 -9.87
CA ILE A 121 2.95 4.87 -9.14
C ILE A 121 3.23 5.82 -7.98
N GLU A 122 2.82 7.09 -8.08
CA GLU A 122 2.95 8.06 -7.00
C GLU A 122 2.15 7.67 -5.75
N GLU A 123 0.94 7.13 -5.93
CA GLU A 123 0.10 6.69 -4.81
C GLU A 123 0.70 5.45 -4.15
N VAL A 124 1.23 4.52 -4.95
CA VAL A 124 1.96 3.34 -4.45
C VAL A 124 3.20 3.78 -3.69
N PHE A 125 4.01 4.69 -4.25
CA PHE A 125 5.18 5.21 -3.56
C PHE A 125 4.84 5.84 -2.22
N ARG A 126 3.79 6.67 -2.14
CA ARG A 126 3.36 7.28 -0.88
C ARG A 126 2.93 6.26 0.16
N HIS A 127 2.27 5.19 -0.28
CA HIS A 127 1.91 4.05 0.57
C HIS A 127 3.19 3.38 1.11
N GLU A 128 4.11 2.95 0.23
CA GLU A 128 5.35 2.29 0.65
C GLU A 128 6.24 3.20 1.53
N TYR A 129 6.30 4.49 1.23
CA TYR A 129 7.08 5.45 2.00
C TYR A 129 6.49 5.71 3.39
N ALA A 130 5.17 5.57 3.55
CA ALA A 130 4.54 5.67 4.86
C ALA A 130 4.99 4.52 5.79
N HIS A 131 5.16 3.31 5.27
CA HIS A 131 5.72 2.18 6.03
C HIS A 131 7.14 2.49 6.51
N LEU A 132 8.00 3.03 5.63
CA LEU A 132 9.36 3.46 6.01
C LEU A 132 9.34 4.55 7.08
N ALA A 133 8.50 5.58 6.92
CA ALA A 133 8.39 6.68 7.87
C ALA A 133 7.85 6.22 9.23
N LEU A 134 6.86 5.33 9.24
CA LEU A 134 6.33 4.75 10.47
C LEU A 134 7.37 3.83 11.14
N GLY A 135 8.04 2.96 10.39
CA GLY A 135 9.11 2.10 10.92
C GLY A 135 10.25 2.91 11.54
N ALA A 136 10.64 4.02 10.90
CA ALA A 136 11.62 4.95 11.45
C ALA A 136 11.13 5.64 12.74
N ALA A 137 9.86 6.04 12.81
CA ALA A 137 9.26 6.62 14.02
C ALA A 137 9.23 5.63 15.20
N LEU A 138 9.00 4.35 14.91
CA LEU A 138 8.85 3.29 15.90
C LEU A 138 10.16 2.69 16.40
N LYS A 139 11.29 2.95 15.72
CA LYS A 139 12.64 2.48 16.10
C LYS A 139 12.72 0.97 16.33
N GLY A 140 12.10 0.19 15.43
CA GLY A 140 12.11 -1.27 15.48
C GLY A 140 11.08 -1.90 16.42
N ARG A 141 10.20 -1.10 17.03
CA ARG A 141 9.04 -1.61 17.77
C ARG A 141 7.96 -2.11 16.80
N GLU A 142 7.29 -3.18 17.21
CA GLU A 142 6.17 -3.72 16.47
C GLU A 142 4.97 -2.77 16.48
N VAL A 143 4.19 -2.82 15.41
CA VAL A 143 2.96 -2.07 15.25
C VAL A 143 1.89 -2.99 14.66
N PRO A 144 0.63 -2.90 15.10
CA PRO A 144 -0.45 -3.66 14.51
C PRO A 144 -0.60 -3.34 13.02
N ARG A 145 -0.85 -4.38 12.23
CA ARG A 145 -1.03 -4.24 10.77
C ARG A 145 -2.14 -3.27 10.42
N TRP A 146 -3.23 -3.21 11.19
CA TRP A 146 -4.31 -2.28 10.92
C TRP A 146 -3.87 -0.80 11.01
N LEU A 147 -2.92 -0.48 11.90
CA LEU A 147 -2.43 0.88 12.07
C LEU A 147 -1.44 1.22 10.97
N ASP A 148 -0.51 0.32 10.68
CA ASP A 148 0.48 0.46 9.62
C ASP A 148 -0.18 0.64 8.25
N GLU A 149 -1.06 -0.29 7.88
CA GLU A 149 -1.78 -0.27 6.61
C GLU A 149 -2.78 0.91 6.53
N GLY A 150 -3.49 1.20 7.63
CA GLY A 150 -4.41 2.33 7.68
C GLY A 150 -3.71 3.67 7.48
N LEU A 151 -2.54 3.87 8.10
CA LEU A 151 -1.74 5.08 7.92
C LEU A 151 -1.18 5.19 6.50
N ALA A 152 -0.65 4.09 5.96
CA ALA A 152 -0.15 4.03 4.58
C ALA A 152 -1.26 4.33 3.55
N MET A 153 -2.48 3.84 3.81
CA MET A 153 -3.65 4.14 3.00
C MET A 153 -4.12 5.60 3.09
N ILE A 154 -4.02 6.24 4.25
CA ILE A 154 -4.26 7.69 4.35
C ILE A 154 -3.23 8.47 3.55
N GLN A 155 -1.96 8.07 3.62
CA GLN A 155 -0.87 8.74 2.92
C GLN A 155 -0.89 8.60 1.40
N SER A 156 -1.36 7.46 0.90
CA SER A 156 -1.55 7.24 -0.53
C SER A 156 -2.56 8.24 -1.13
N ARG A 157 -3.40 8.88 -0.29
CA ARG A 157 -4.49 9.80 -0.67
C ARG A 157 -5.47 9.18 -1.68
N GLN A 158 -5.61 7.86 -1.64
CA GLN A 158 -6.56 7.15 -2.47
C GLN A 158 -7.99 7.29 -1.94
N TRP A 159 -8.73 8.25 -2.48
CA TRP A 159 -10.18 8.18 -2.45
C TRP A 159 -10.65 7.19 -3.52
N ASN A 160 -11.02 5.99 -3.10
CA ASN A 160 -11.50 4.95 -4.00
C ASN A 160 -12.92 4.53 -3.60
N ILE A 161 -13.86 4.75 -4.53
CA ILE A 161 -15.27 4.34 -4.42
C ILE A 161 -15.39 2.85 -4.07
N SER A 162 -14.43 2.03 -4.50
CA SER A 162 -14.33 0.61 -4.15
C SER A 162 -14.21 0.37 -2.64
N TRP A 163 -13.55 1.24 -1.87
CA TRP A 163 -13.48 1.10 -0.41
C TRP A 163 -14.84 1.35 0.23
N THR A 164 -15.54 2.40 -0.19
CA THR A 164 -16.91 2.69 0.25
C THR A 164 -17.83 1.51 -0.03
N TYR A 165 -17.74 0.93 -1.23
CA TYR A 165 -18.51 -0.27 -1.60
C TYR A 165 -18.13 -1.48 -0.73
N THR A 166 -16.83 -1.69 -0.50
CA THR A 166 -16.31 -2.80 0.31
C THR A 166 -16.81 -2.73 1.76
N LEU A 167 -16.73 -1.54 2.38
CA LEU A 167 -17.22 -1.29 3.73
C LEU A 167 -18.75 -1.39 3.81
N ALA A 168 -19.48 -0.82 2.84
CA ALA A 168 -20.93 -0.94 2.77
C ALA A 168 -21.34 -2.41 2.69
N ARG A 169 -20.74 -3.18 1.78
CA ARG A 169 -20.96 -4.63 1.68
C ARG A 169 -20.65 -5.34 3.00
N GLY A 170 -19.54 -5.00 3.67
CA GLY A 170 -19.17 -5.53 4.98
C GLY A 170 -20.25 -5.30 6.04
N VAL A 171 -20.77 -4.06 6.12
CA VAL A 171 -21.88 -3.71 7.02
C VAL A 171 -23.14 -4.52 6.70
N LEU A 172 -23.54 -4.58 5.42
CA LEU A 172 -24.78 -5.21 4.99
C LEU A 172 -24.77 -6.74 5.17
N THR A 173 -23.62 -7.36 4.93
CA THR A 173 -23.42 -8.80 5.08
C THR A 173 -22.99 -9.21 6.49
N LYS A 174 -22.82 -8.24 7.40
CA LYS A 174 -22.31 -8.46 8.78
C LYS A 174 -20.97 -9.21 8.79
N SER A 175 -20.09 -8.89 7.84
CA SER A 175 -18.77 -9.53 7.68
C SER A 175 -17.59 -8.66 8.12
N LEU A 176 -17.87 -7.49 8.73
CA LEU A 176 -16.83 -6.63 9.32
C LEU A 176 -16.04 -7.38 10.41
N LEU A 177 -14.72 -7.24 10.38
CA LEU A 177 -13.81 -7.77 11.38
C LEU A 177 -13.73 -6.83 12.58
N THR A 178 -13.35 -7.36 13.73
CA THR A 178 -12.88 -6.58 14.87
C THR A 178 -11.47 -6.11 14.64
N ILE A 179 -11.11 -4.98 15.26
CA ILE A 179 -9.74 -4.47 15.15
C ILE A 179 -8.77 -5.41 15.86
N GLU A 180 -9.21 -6.08 16.92
CA GLU A 180 -8.49 -7.17 17.57
C GLU A 180 -8.23 -8.34 16.60
N GLU A 181 -9.22 -8.77 15.81
CA GLU A 181 -8.99 -9.81 14.77
C GLU A 181 -7.98 -9.35 13.72
N LEU A 182 -7.96 -8.08 13.35
CA LEU A 182 -6.97 -7.52 12.42
C LEU A 182 -5.57 -7.40 13.03
N GLU A 183 -5.47 -7.23 14.34
CA GLU A 183 -4.22 -7.25 15.10
C GLU A 183 -3.66 -8.67 15.19
N ASP A 184 -4.51 -9.64 15.52
CA ASP A 184 -4.12 -11.05 15.66
C ASP A 184 -3.82 -11.71 14.30
N ARG A 185 -4.64 -11.45 13.28
CA ARG A 185 -4.52 -12.10 11.97
C ARG A 185 -5.00 -11.21 10.83
N PHE A 186 -4.04 -10.61 10.13
CA PHE A 186 -4.33 -9.89 8.89
C PHE A 186 -4.64 -10.87 7.73
N PRO A 187 -5.84 -10.83 7.12
CA PRO A 187 -6.22 -11.77 6.07
C PRO A 187 -5.37 -11.64 4.80
N THR A 188 -5.05 -12.77 4.16
CA THR A 188 -4.23 -12.82 2.93
C THR A 188 -5.01 -13.24 1.69
N THR A 189 -6.26 -13.70 1.83
CA THR A 189 -7.11 -14.03 0.68
C THR A 189 -7.61 -12.72 0.04
N PRO A 190 -7.66 -12.59 -1.31
CA PRO A 190 -7.88 -11.29 -1.95
C PRO A 190 -9.10 -10.50 -1.46
N GLY A 191 -10.24 -11.18 -1.32
CA GLY A 191 -11.49 -10.55 -0.88
C GLY A 191 -11.50 -10.13 0.59
N GLN A 192 -10.88 -10.93 1.48
CA GLN A 192 -10.78 -10.59 2.90
C GLN A 192 -9.67 -9.56 3.16
N ALA A 193 -8.55 -9.66 2.45
CA ALA A 193 -7.47 -8.68 2.49
C ALA A 193 -8.02 -7.31 2.08
N GLN A 194 -8.77 -7.23 0.97
CA GLN A 194 -9.41 -5.98 0.56
C GLN A 194 -10.34 -5.41 1.65
N LEU A 195 -11.11 -6.25 2.34
CA LEU A 195 -11.93 -5.77 3.45
C LEU A 195 -11.06 -5.25 4.60
N ALA A 196 -10.03 -5.99 5.00
CA ALA A 196 -9.10 -5.61 6.07
C ALA A 196 -8.38 -4.28 5.79
N TYR A 197 -7.93 -4.05 4.56
CA TYR A 197 -7.38 -2.75 4.13
C TYR A 197 -8.42 -1.62 4.23
N ALA A 198 -9.66 -1.90 3.81
CA ALA A 198 -10.75 -0.92 3.89
C ALA A 198 -11.08 -0.54 5.34
N GLU A 199 -11.13 -1.54 6.23
CA GLU A 199 -11.40 -1.38 7.65
C GLU A 199 -10.27 -0.63 8.34
N SER A 200 -9.01 -0.99 8.06
CA SER A 200 -7.81 -0.31 8.56
C SER A 200 -7.79 1.17 8.18
N PHE A 201 -7.99 1.48 6.89
CA PHE A 201 -8.10 2.85 6.41
C PHE A 201 -9.24 3.61 7.09
N SER A 202 -10.43 3.01 7.17
CA SER A 202 -11.61 3.65 7.76
C SER A 202 -11.44 3.89 9.26
N PHE A 203 -10.83 2.96 9.98
CA PHE A 203 -10.65 3.03 11.42
C PHE A 203 -9.62 4.09 11.80
N VAL A 204 -8.45 4.10 11.13
CA VAL A 204 -7.44 5.14 11.35
C VAL A 204 -7.97 6.52 10.95
N SER A 205 -8.77 6.59 9.87
CA SER A 205 -9.45 7.83 9.47
C SER A 205 -10.45 8.31 10.52
N PHE A 206 -11.20 7.39 11.12
CA PHE A 206 -12.14 7.68 12.21
C PHE A 206 -11.43 8.25 13.44
N ILE A 207 -10.31 7.65 13.86
CA ILE A 207 -9.49 8.17 14.97
C ILE A 207 -9.06 9.61 14.68
N LYS A 208 -8.54 9.87 13.47
CA LYS A 208 -8.11 11.22 13.06
C LYS A 208 -9.27 12.22 13.04
N SER A 209 -10.45 11.82 12.56
CA SER A 209 -11.60 12.72 12.45
C SER A 209 -12.25 13.03 13.80
N GLU A 210 -12.36 12.03 14.67
CA GLU A 210 -13.09 12.15 15.95
C GLU A 210 -12.22 12.85 17.02
N PHE A 211 -10.92 12.54 17.07
CA PHE A 211 -10.02 13.02 18.13
C PHE A 211 -9.05 14.11 17.65
N GLY A 212 -9.16 14.51 16.39
CA GLY A 212 -8.39 15.58 15.77
C GLY A 212 -6.98 15.15 15.33
N PRO A 213 -6.22 16.10 14.73
CA PRO A 213 -4.99 15.79 14.00
C PRO A 213 -3.84 15.28 14.88
N GLN A 214 -3.91 15.48 16.20
CA GLN A 214 -2.85 15.06 17.14
C GLN A 214 -3.04 13.65 17.70
N ALA A 215 -4.19 13.01 17.47
CA ALA A 215 -4.46 11.68 18.00
C ALA A 215 -3.47 10.62 17.49
N LEU A 216 -3.27 10.55 16.16
CA LEU A 216 -2.34 9.60 15.55
C LEU A 216 -0.86 9.89 15.91
N PRO A 217 -0.36 11.14 15.85
CA PRO A 217 0.99 11.46 16.34
C PRO A 217 1.23 11.09 17.81
N ARG A 218 0.23 11.24 18.69
CA ARG A 218 0.34 10.84 20.10
C ARG A 218 0.38 9.32 20.25
N LEU A 219 -0.48 8.60 19.53
CA LEU A 219 -0.49 7.13 19.50
C LEU A 219 0.88 6.59 19.05
N ILE A 220 1.38 7.04 17.90
CA ILE A 220 2.66 6.61 17.34
C ILE A 220 3.80 6.90 18.33
N ARG A 221 3.81 8.08 18.96
CA ARG A 221 4.83 8.44 19.96
C ARG A 221 4.74 7.58 21.22
N GLY A 222 3.54 7.24 21.67
CA GLY A 222 3.35 6.32 22.79
C GLY A 222 3.96 4.96 22.51
N ILE A 223 3.67 4.39 21.34
CA ILE A 223 4.23 3.10 20.90
C ILE A 223 5.75 3.21 20.78
N ALA A 224 6.28 4.25 20.12
CA ALA A 224 7.72 4.48 19.99
C ALA A 224 8.45 4.55 21.35
N ASN A 225 7.78 5.05 22.39
CA ASN A 225 8.30 5.12 23.76
C ASN A 225 8.11 3.81 24.56
N GLY A 226 7.56 2.76 23.94
CA GLY A 226 7.46 1.41 24.52
C GLY A 226 6.15 1.11 25.23
N LEU A 227 5.12 1.94 25.05
CA LEU A 227 3.78 1.57 25.46
C LEU A 227 3.21 0.53 24.50
N ASP A 228 2.42 -0.39 25.03
CA ASP A 228 1.54 -1.22 24.20
C ASP A 228 0.47 -0.35 23.52
N VAL A 229 -0.11 -0.86 22.45
CA VAL A 229 -1.05 -0.14 21.58
C VAL A 229 -2.31 0.28 22.35
N GLU A 230 -2.84 -0.58 23.22
CA GLU A 230 -4.02 -0.31 24.03
C GLU A 230 -3.77 0.88 24.97
N THR A 231 -2.65 0.88 25.69
CA THR A 231 -2.23 1.99 26.56
C THR A 231 -1.96 3.27 25.77
N ALA A 232 -1.24 3.19 24.65
CA ALA A 232 -0.94 4.34 23.81
C ALA A 232 -2.22 4.96 23.21
N LEU A 233 -3.18 4.13 22.79
CA LEU A 233 -4.47 4.59 22.27
C LEU A 233 -5.32 5.27 23.35
N ARG A 234 -5.35 4.70 24.55
CA ARG A 234 -6.04 5.30 25.71
C ARG A 234 -5.46 6.66 26.08
N LEU A 235 -4.14 6.81 26.09
CA LEU A 235 -3.51 8.11 26.36
C LEU A 235 -3.75 9.12 25.23
N ALA A 236 -3.79 8.65 23.97
CA ALA A 236 -3.99 9.53 22.82
C ALA A 236 -5.45 10.03 22.69
N THR A 237 -6.44 9.20 23.05
CA THR A 237 -7.86 9.42 22.72
C THR A 237 -8.81 9.37 23.92
N GLY A 238 -8.36 8.87 25.07
CA GLY A 238 -9.19 8.57 26.23
C GLY A 238 -9.95 7.24 26.15
N LEU A 239 -9.86 6.51 25.03
CA LEU A 239 -10.60 5.26 24.80
C LEU A 239 -9.64 4.08 24.55
N GLY A 240 -10.03 2.89 25.00
CA GLY A 240 -9.38 1.63 24.60
C GLY A 240 -9.91 1.10 23.27
N LEU A 241 -9.20 0.13 22.71
CA LEU A 241 -9.43 -0.42 21.36
C LEU A 241 -10.85 -0.97 21.20
N ARG A 242 -11.34 -1.75 22.18
CA ARG A 242 -12.71 -2.31 22.16
C ARG A 242 -13.82 -1.27 22.12
N GLU A 243 -13.63 -0.15 22.83
CA GLU A 243 -14.63 0.92 22.83
C GLU A 243 -14.53 1.73 21.54
N MET A 244 -13.32 1.94 21.03
CA MET A 244 -13.08 2.57 19.73
C MET A 244 -13.71 1.77 18.58
N ASP A 245 -13.49 0.45 18.52
CA ASP A 245 -14.08 -0.45 17.50
C ASP A 245 -15.62 -0.36 17.51
N ARG A 246 -16.23 -0.42 18.70
CA ARG A 246 -17.68 -0.27 18.87
C ARG A 246 -18.21 1.05 18.32
N ARG A 247 -17.54 2.17 18.63
CA ARG A 247 -17.95 3.51 18.15
C ARG A 247 -17.79 3.64 16.65
N TRP A 248 -16.66 3.21 16.11
CA TRP A 248 -16.40 3.20 14.68
C TRP A 248 -17.44 2.36 13.91
N LYS A 249 -17.71 1.12 14.35
CA LYS A 249 -18.73 0.26 13.73
C LYS A 249 -20.13 0.86 13.81
N LYS A 250 -20.47 1.55 14.91
CA LYS A 250 -21.74 2.28 15.03
C LYS A 250 -21.84 3.39 13.99
N GLU A 251 -20.75 4.13 13.75
CA GLU A 251 -20.72 5.15 12.70
C GLU A 251 -20.87 4.55 11.30
N LEU A 252 -20.17 3.46 11.00
CA LEU A 252 -20.29 2.76 9.72
C LEU A 252 -21.72 2.27 9.46
N LYS A 253 -22.36 1.68 10.47
CA LYS A 253 -23.78 1.28 10.38
C LYS A 253 -24.66 2.48 10.09
N ARG A 254 -24.52 3.58 10.82
CA ARG A 254 -25.27 4.81 10.55
C ARG A 254 -25.06 5.30 9.11
N ARG A 255 -23.84 5.22 8.60
CA ARG A 255 -23.47 5.68 7.25
C ARG A 255 -24.00 4.79 6.13
N TYR A 256 -24.14 3.47 6.35
CA TYR A 256 -24.42 2.52 5.27
C TYR A 256 -25.74 1.74 5.40
N SER A 257 -26.36 1.69 6.59
CA SER A 257 -27.60 0.91 6.81
C SER A 257 -28.83 1.46 6.09
N TRP A 258 -28.79 2.70 5.57
CA TRP A 258 -29.88 3.26 4.77
C TRP A 258 -29.83 2.80 3.30
N ILE A 259 -28.67 2.34 2.81
CA ILE A 259 -28.49 1.96 1.39
C ILE A 259 -29.53 0.93 0.95
N PRO A 260 -29.76 -0.18 1.67
CA PRO A 260 -30.77 -1.18 1.27
C PRO A 260 -32.18 -0.61 1.21
N ILE A 261 -32.52 0.31 2.10
CA ILE A 261 -33.86 0.92 2.17
C ILE A 261 -34.11 1.68 0.86
N VAL A 262 -33.15 2.52 0.48
CA VAL A 262 -33.23 3.33 -0.74
C VAL A 262 -33.18 2.46 -1.99
N THR A 263 -32.27 1.49 -2.07
CA THR A 263 -32.17 0.61 -3.25
C THR A 263 -33.38 -0.29 -3.41
N SER A 264 -33.98 -0.77 -2.30
CA SER A 264 -35.20 -1.59 -2.34
C SER A 264 -36.39 -0.78 -2.83
N PHE A 265 -36.53 0.47 -2.37
CA PHE A 265 -37.57 1.39 -2.85
C PHE A 265 -37.48 1.57 -4.38
N PHE A 266 -36.31 1.91 -4.90
CA PHE A 266 -36.12 2.08 -6.35
C PHE A 266 -36.33 0.78 -7.13
N SER A 267 -35.89 -0.36 -6.60
CA SER A 267 -36.05 -1.67 -7.27
C SER A 267 -37.52 -2.08 -7.36
N LEU A 268 -38.30 -1.87 -6.29
CA LEU A 268 -39.74 -2.13 -6.28
C LEU A 268 -40.47 -1.25 -7.30
N TRP A 269 -40.16 0.04 -7.35
CA TRP A 269 -40.75 0.96 -8.32
C TRP A 269 -40.35 0.63 -9.75
N PHE A 270 -39.08 0.30 -9.99
CA PHE A 270 -38.62 -0.13 -11.30
C PHE A 270 -39.38 -1.38 -11.78
N LEU A 271 -39.55 -2.39 -10.92
CA LEU A 271 -40.32 -3.58 -11.24
C LEU A 271 -41.80 -3.27 -11.51
N ALA A 272 -42.40 -2.40 -10.68
CA ALA A 272 -43.79 -1.96 -10.88
C ALA A 272 -43.96 -1.22 -12.22
N SER A 273 -43.04 -0.34 -12.59
CA SER A 273 -43.03 0.35 -13.88
C SER A 273 -42.88 -0.63 -15.05
N LEU A 274 -42.02 -1.64 -14.93
CA LEU A 274 -41.84 -2.66 -15.95
C LEU A 274 -43.12 -3.49 -16.15
N LEU A 275 -43.76 -3.92 -15.05
CA LEU A 275 -45.04 -4.63 -15.10
C LEU A 275 -46.16 -3.78 -15.71
N PHE A 276 -46.21 -2.49 -15.39
CA PHE A 276 -47.17 -1.56 -15.98
C PHE A 276 -46.97 -1.42 -17.49
N LEU A 277 -45.74 -1.25 -17.96
CA LEU A 277 -45.42 -1.17 -19.39
C LEU A 277 -45.76 -2.48 -20.14
N LEU A 278 -45.44 -3.63 -19.55
CA LEU A 278 -45.79 -4.94 -20.11
C LEU A 278 -47.32 -5.13 -20.20
N GLY A 279 -48.05 -4.77 -19.15
CA GLY A 279 -49.52 -4.81 -19.14
C GLY A 279 -50.13 -3.89 -20.19
N TYR A 280 -49.60 -2.67 -20.33
CA TYR A 280 -50.02 -1.71 -21.35
C TYR A 280 -49.77 -2.22 -22.77
N TRP A 281 -48.60 -2.81 -23.03
CA TRP A 281 -48.26 -3.35 -24.34
C TRP A 281 -49.11 -4.57 -24.71
N ARG A 282 -49.40 -5.44 -23.74
CA ARG A 282 -50.30 -6.59 -23.94
C ARG A 282 -51.75 -6.18 -24.24
N LYS A 283 -52.19 -5.03 -23.72
CA LYS A 283 -53.54 -4.48 -24.01
C LYS A 283 -53.62 -3.77 -25.36
N ARG A 284 -52.49 -3.31 -25.91
CA ARG A 284 -52.43 -2.63 -27.22
C ARG A 284 -52.27 -3.59 -28.42
N LYS A 285 -51.92 -4.85 -28.19
CA LYS A 285 -52.03 -5.94 -29.17
C LYS A 285 -53.43 -6.55 -29.10
#